data_AF-A0A0G1DKL5-F1
#
_entry.id   AF-A0A0G1DKL5-F1
#
_cell.length_a   1.000
_cell.length_b   1.000
_cell.length_c   1.000
_cell.angle_alpha   90.00
_cell.angle_beta   90.00
_cell.angle_gamma   90.00
#
_symmetry.space_group_name_H-M   'P 1'
#
loop_
_entity.id
_entity.type
_entity.pdbx_description
1 polymer ?
#
loop_
_entity_poly.entity_id
_entity_poly.type
_entity_poly.pdbx_seq_one_letter_code
_entity_poly.pdbx_strand_id
1 'polypeptide(L)'
;MITPKDKPVKNYPWYLLFAGGLLVFSVGTAIGYTVGNTDDSTQIASVTENPLENNLENNEDESLKLGTFNPDQGEDIPTPTVVVTPVITPVVYGDENMSPAPSPRNCTLTIGFWKTHAGFGPQDDVLTPLLPIWLGTANGDKSVEVTTAEQAVLLLNKNDDASNGFNKLYAQLLGTKLNILSGSIKQAISTYLSEADTVLAQYDQNDWLGLDSDTQQYIISLAEQFDLYNNGDIGPGHCE
;
A
#
# COMPACT_ATOMS: atom_id res chain seq x y z
N MET A 1 -3.01 40.91 23.89
CA MET A 1 -2.92 40.53 22.47
C MET A 1 -1.58 39.84 22.28
N ILE A 2 -1.59 38.50 22.25
CA ILE A 2 -0.39 37.68 22.03
C ILE A 2 -0.49 37.20 20.58
N THR A 3 0.47 37.60 19.76
CA THR A 3 0.59 37.18 18.37
C THR A 3 0.87 35.67 18.30
N PRO A 4 0.27 34.93 17.34
CA PRO A 4 0.63 33.53 17.12
C PRO A 4 2.08 33.47 16.63
N LYS A 5 2.87 32.63 17.29
CA LYS A 5 4.25 32.34 16.90
C LYS A 5 4.17 31.33 15.76
N ASP A 6 4.43 31.78 14.54
CA ASP A 6 4.50 30.93 13.35
C ASP A 6 5.44 29.76 13.63
N LYS A 7 4.89 28.54 13.62
CA LYS A 7 5.71 27.32 13.64
C LYS A 7 6.39 27.24 12.27
N PRO A 8 7.71 26.97 12.21
CA PRO A 8 8.38 26.80 10.93
C PRO A 8 7.77 25.62 10.19
N VAL A 9 7.26 25.87 8.98
CA VAL A 9 6.90 24.83 8.02
C VAL A 9 8.18 24.04 7.75
N LYS A 10 8.26 22.82 8.28
CA LYS A 10 9.36 21.91 7.97
C LYS A 10 9.20 21.50 6.50
N ASN A 11 9.98 22.15 5.65
CA ASN A 11 10.15 21.72 4.27
C ASN A 11 10.90 20.39 4.30
N TYR A 12 10.15 19.29 4.25
CA TYR A 12 10.73 17.99 3.93
C TYR A 12 10.93 18.00 2.42
N PRO A 13 12.18 18.03 1.91
CA PRO A 13 12.40 17.88 0.48
C PRO A 13 11.77 16.56 0.07
N TRP A 14 10.84 16.61 -0.89
CA TRP A 14 10.29 15.45 -1.55
C TRP A 14 11.44 14.74 -2.26
N TYR A 15 12.12 13.85 -1.55
CA TYR A 15 12.97 12.88 -2.20
C TYR A 15 12.02 11.95 -2.95
N LEU A 16 11.91 12.17 -4.24
CA LEU A 16 11.69 11.09 -5.20
C LEU A 16 12.86 10.12 -5.03
N LEU A 17 12.78 9.29 -3.99
CA LEU A 17 13.53 8.07 -3.93
C LEU A 17 12.94 7.20 -5.02
N PHE A 18 13.58 7.22 -6.19
CA PHE A 18 13.62 6.03 -7.00
C PHE A 18 14.22 4.96 -6.10
N ALA A 19 13.37 4.20 -5.43
CA ALA A 19 13.77 2.89 -4.96
C ALA A 19 14.25 2.18 -6.22
N GLY A 20 15.57 2.04 -6.36
CA GLY A 20 16.21 1.07 -7.24
C GLY A 20 15.91 -0.35 -6.76
N GLY A 21 14.65 -0.62 -6.43
CA GLY A 21 14.09 -1.92 -6.23
C GLY A 21 14.01 -2.54 -7.62
N LEU A 22 14.93 -3.45 -7.86
CA LEU A 22 14.76 -4.52 -8.83
C LEU A 22 13.32 -5.05 -8.68
N LEU A 23 12.46 -4.71 -9.63
CA LEU A 23 11.20 -5.41 -9.86
C LEU A 23 11.59 -6.81 -10.31
N VAL A 24 11.77 -7.73 -9.36
CA VAL A 24 11.85 -9.15 -9.67
C VAL A 24 10.45 -9.59 -10.03
N PHE A 25 10.08 -9.42 -11.30
CA PHE A 25 9.09 -10.31 -11.89
C PHE A 25 9.72 -11.69 -11.91
N SER A 26 9.28 -12.56 -11.00
CA SER A 26 9.58 -13.99 -11.12
C SER A 26 8.76 -14.56 -12.27
N VAL A 27 9.29 -14.41 -13.47
CA VAL A 27 9.11 -15.35 -14.58
C VAL A 27 10.51 -15.65 -15.06
N GLY A 28 10.94 -16.89 -14.81
CA GLY A 28 12.34 -17.28 -14.92
C GLY A 28 12.91 -17.06 -16.32
N THR A 29 13.81 -16.10 -16.47
CA THR A 29 15.09 -16.24 -17.20
C THR A 29 15.98 -15.07 -16.79
N ALA A 30 17.20 -15.34 -16.34
CA ALA A 30 18.14 -14.31 -15.90
C ALA A 30 18.70 -13.55 -17.11
N ILE A 31 18.44 -12.25 -17.18
CA ILE A 31 19.11 -11.34 -18.11
C ILE A 31 20.12 -10.52 -17.30
N GLY A 32 21.41 -10.72 -17.55
CA GLY A 32 22.47 -9.91 -16.97
C GLY A 32 22.65 -8.61 -17.75
N TYR A 33 22.65 -7.48 -17.07
CA TYR A 33 23.06 -6.19 -17.65
C TYR A 33 24.32 -5.71 -16.95
N THR A 34 25.34 -5.33 -17.73
CA THR A 34 26.51 -4.58 -17.25
C THR A 34 26.42 -3.15 -17.77
N VAL A 35 26.36 -2.18 -16.85
CA VAL A 35 26.40 -0.75 -17.19
C VAL A 35 27.87 -0.31 -17.16
N GLY A 36 28.42 0.00 -18.33
CA GLY A 36 29.70 0.70 -18.46
C GLY A 36 29.47 2.20 -18.27
N ASN A 37 30.28 2.84 -17.43
CA ASN A 37 30.20 4.26 -17.14
C ASN A 37 31.08 5.04 -18.13
N THR A 38 30.49 5.88 -18.98
CA THR A 38 31.20 6.91 -19.75
C THR A 38 30.33 8.15 -19.95
N ASP A 39 30.88 9.30 -19.58
CA ASP A 39 30.32 10.63 -19.75
C ASP A 39 30.34 11.04 -21.23
N ASP A 40 29.28 10.74 -22.01
CA ASP A 40 28.91 11.58 -23.16
C ASP A 40 27.48 11.31 -23.65
N SER A 41 26.86 12.39 -24.10
CA SER A 41 25.50 12.55 -24.55
C SER A 41 25.18 11.84 -25.87
N THR A 42 24.70 10.60 -25.82
CA THR A 42 23.62 10.00 -26.65
C THR A 42 23.60 8.49 -26.47
N GLN A 43 22.51 7.91 -25.94
CA GLN A 43 22.35 6.45 -25.88
C GLN A 43 21.36 5.99 -26.96
N ILE A 44 21.87 5.16 -27.88
CA ILE A 44 21.06 4.26 -28.71
C ILE A 44 21.36 2.86 -28.18
N ALA A 45 20.39 2.24 -27.50
CA ALA A 45 20.53 0.88 -27.04
C ALA A 45 20.38 -0.08 -28.24
N SER A 46 21.46 -0.73 -28.65
CA SER A 46 21.42 -1.85 -29.60
C SER A 46 21.32 -3.16 -28.82
N VAL A 47 20.17 -3.84 -28.94
CA VAL A 47 19.98 -5.21 -28.45
C VAL A 47 20.73 -6.15 -29.38
N THR A 48 21.74 -6.86 -28.84
CA THR A 48 22.37 -7.97 -29.54
C THR A 48 21.89 -9.25 -28.87
N GLU A 49 20.99 -9.98 -29.55
CA GLU A 49 20.57 -11.30 -29.10
C GLU A 49 21.70 -12.29 -29.36
N ASN A 50 22.20 -12.91 -28.29
CA ASN A 50 23.18 -13.98 -28.39
C ASN A 50 22.40 -15.31 -28.35
N PRO A 51 22.52 -16.18 -29.37
CA PRO A 51 21.81 -17.46 -29.35
C PRO A 51 22.43 -18.39 -28.31
N LEU A 52 21.63 -18.82 -27.34
CA LEU A 52 22.02 -19.88 -26.42
C LEU A 52 21.97 -21.23 -27.15
N GLU A 53 23.12 -21.86 -27.30
CA GLU A 53 23.24 -23.25 -27.73
C GLU A 53 22.66 -24.18 -26.66
N ASN A 54 21.56 -24.85 -27.01
CA ASN A 54 20.98 -25.94 -26.24
C ASN A 54 21.83 -27.22 -26.42
N ASN A 55 22.51 -27.66 -25.37
CA ASN A 55 22.92 -29.05 -25.23
C ASN A 55 21.82 -29.83 -24.51
N LEU A 56 20.96 -30.48 -25.30
CA LEU A 56 20.03 -31.52 -24.85
C LEU A 56 20.49 -32.84 -25.45
N GLU A 57 21.18 -33.64 -24.65
CA GLU A 57 21.49 -35.04 -24.96
C GLU A 57 20.21 -35.89 -24.81
N ASN A 58 19.75 -36.40 -25.94
CA ASN A 58 19.28 -37.76 -26.21
C ASN A 58 18.49 -38.48 -25.11
N ASN A 59 17.16 -38.53 -25.29
CA ASN A 59 16.39 -39.74 -25.02
C ASN A 59 15.44 -39.95 -26.21
N GLU A 60 15.74 -40.96 -27.01
CA GLU A 60 14.90 -41.44 -28.09
C GLU A 60 13.89 -42.42 -27.52
N ASP A 61 12.58 -42.16 -27.66
CA ASP A 61 11.64 -43.16 -28.18
C ASP A 61 10.26 -42.53 -28.48
N GLU A 62 9.56 -43.18 -29.39
CA GLU A 62 8.17 -43.02 -29.82
C GLU A 62 7.85 -41.96 -30.88
N SER A 63 7.99 -42.46 -32.11
CA SER A 63 7.34 -42.03 -33.34
C SER A 63 5.87 -41.62 -33.19
N LEU A 64 5.57 -40.36 -33.47
CA LEU A 64 4.26 -39.92 -33.95
C LEU A 64 4.46 -39.06 -35.20
N LYS A 65 4.09 -39.62 -36.35
CA LYS A 65 4.13 -38.96 -37.66
C LYS A 65 3.15 -37.79 -37.66
N LEU A 66 3.68 -36.57 -37.58
CA LEU A 66 2.93 -35.35 -37.86
C LEU A 66 2.95 -35.10 -39.38
N GLY A 67 1.77 -35.05 -39.98
CA GLY A 67 1.59 -34.65 -41.38
C GLY A 67 2.02 -33.20 -41.59
N THR A 68 2.62 -32.95 -42.75
CA THR A 68 3.06 -31.63 -43.20
C THR A 68 1.88 -30.67 -43.32
N PHE A 69 1.87 -29.65 -42.47
CA PHE A 69 0.94 -28.51 -42.56
C PHE A 69 1.51 -27.49 -43.56
N ASN A 70 0.71 -27.13 -44.54
CA ASN A 70 1.04 -26.19 -45.61
C ASN A 70 0.64 -24.77 -45.16
N PRO A 71 1.58 -23.82 -44.99
CA PRO A 71 1.25 -22.47 -44.59
C PRO A 71 1.11 -21.60 -45.85
N ASP A 72 -0.08 -21.55 -46.41
CA ASP A 72 -0.43 -20.46 -47.31
C ASP A 72 -1.95 -20.23 -47.27
N GLN A 73 -2.34 -18.98 -47.51
CA GLN A 73 -3.66 -18.35 -47.37
C GLN A 73 -3.89 -17.68 -46.01
N GLY A 74 -3.47 -16.42 -45.95
CA GLY A 74 -3.92 -15.47 -44.95
C GLY A 74 -5.38 -15.08 -45.15
N GLU A 75 -6.13 -15.07 -44.05
CA GLU A 75 -7.36 -14.31 -43.89
C GLU A 75 -7.23 -13.52 -42.59
N ASP A 76 -7.16 -12.19 -42.71
CA ASP A 76 -7.30 -11.27 -41.58
C ASP A 76 -8.72 -11.39 -41.03
N ILE A 77 -8.89 -12.20 -39.98
CA ILE A 77 -10.14 -12.26 -39.23
C ILE A 77 -10.16 -11.03 -38.29
N PRO A 78 -11.09 -10.07 -38.46
CA PRO A 78 -11.18 -8.95 -37.53
C PRO A 78 -11.57 -9.47 -36.15
N THR A 79 -10.68 -9.26 -35.17
CA THR A 79 -10.93 -9.54 -33.76
C THR A 79 -12.19 -8.79 -33.31
N PRO A 80 -13.23 -9.48 -32.80
CA PRO A 80 -14.45 -8.81 -32.36
C PRO A 80 -14.17 -7.96 -31.11
N THR A 81 -14.26 -6.64 -31.28
CA THR A 81 -14.26 -5.69 -30.15
C THR A 81 -15.57 -5.85 -29.37
N VAL A 82 -15.52 -6.57 -28.25
CA VAL A 82 -16.65 -6.69 -27.33
C VAL A 82 -16.79 -5.39 -26.54
N VAL A 83 -17.75 -4.56 -26.94
CA VAL A 83 -18.14 -3.36 -26.19
C VAL A 83 -18.98 -3.79 -24.99
N VAL A 84 -18.34 -3.96 -23.84
CA VAL A 84 -19.05 -4.24 -22.59
C VAL A 84 -19.67 -2.94 -22.08
N THR A 85 -20.97 -2.77 -22.26
CA THR A 85 -21.71 -1.65 -21.65
C THR A 85 -21.96 -1.99 -20.18
N PRO A 86 -21.52 -1.19 -19.20
CA PRO A 86 -21.79 -1.49 -17.80
C PRO A 86 -23.29 -1.34 -17.54
N VAL A 87 -23.95 -2.44 -17.16
CA VAL A 87 -25.33 -2.42 -16.68
C VAL A 87 -25.31 -1.81 -15.29
N ILE A 88 -25.66 -0.53 -15.19
CA ILE A 88 -25.85 0.14 -13.90
C ILE A 88 -27.18 -0.37 -13.35
N THR A 89 -27.10 -1.30 -12.39
CA THR A 89 -28.28 -1.77 -11.67
C THR A 89 -28.68 -0.68 -10.68
N PRO A 90 -29.94 -0.18 -10.70
CA PRO A 90 -30.39 0.76 -9.69
C PRO A 90 -30.39 0.06 -8.33
N VAL A 91 -29.64 0.61 -7.38
CA VAL A 91 -29.59 0.12 -6.00
C VAL A 91 -30.95 0.45 -5.36
N VAL A 92 -31.79 -0.57 -5.20
CA VAL A 92 -33.02 -0.48 -4.42
C VAL A 92 -32.63 -0.44 -2.95
N TYR A 93 -32.66 0.75 -2.34
CA TYR A 93 -32.49 0.93 -0.90
C TYR A 93 -33.81 0.57 -0.21
N GLY A 94 -33.85 -0.60 0.42
CA GLY A 94 -34.98 -1.03 1.24
C GLY A 94 -34.50 -1.90 2.39
N ASP A 95 -34.30 -1.29 3.56
CA ASP A 95 -34.68 -1.82 4.87
C ASP A 95 -34.55 -0.68 5.92
N GLU A 96 -35.60 -0.48 6.69
CA GLU A 96 -35.84 0.66 7.59
C GLU A 96 -35.23 0.46 9.00
N ASN A 97 -34.26 -0.45 9.12
CA ASN A 97 -33.61 -0.75 10.40
C ASN A 97 -32.08 -0.86 10.31
N MET A 98 -31.46 -0.32 9.25
CA MET A 98 -30.03 -0.06 9.22
C MET A 98 -29.78 1.26 9.97
N SER A 99 -29.16 1.17 11.16
CA SER A 99 -28.60 2.35 11.84
C SER A 99 -27.92 3.23 10.80
N PRO A 100 -28.31 4.51 10.62
CA PRO A 100 -27.80 5.32 9.52
C PRO A 100 -26.29 5.33 9.62
N ALA A 101 -25.63 4.73 8.62
CA ALA A 101 -24.19 4.79 8.53
C ALA A 101 -23.79 6.27 8.68
N PRO A 102 -22.82 6.58 9.55
CA PRO A 102 -22.39 7.97 9.73
C PRO A 102 -22.13 8.56 8.35
N SER A 103 -22.75 9.70 8.06
CA SER A 103 -22.61 10.34 6.75
C SER A 103 -21.12 10.43 6.42
N PRO A 104 -20.67 9.95 5.25
CA PRO A 104 -19.26 9.83 4.97
C PRO A 104 -18.59 11.19 5.14
N ARG A 105 -17.73 11.27 6.14
CA ARG A 105 -16.95 12.48 6.43
C ARG A 105 -15.81 12.49 5.44
N ASN A 106 -15.88 13.36 4.44
CA ASN A 106 -14.77 13.59 3.52
C ASN A 106 -13.72 14.50 4.17
N CYS A 107 -13.24 14.10 5.36
CA CYS A 107 -12.22 14.76 6.14
C CYS A 107 -11.59 13.74 7.12
N THR A 108 -10.40 14.03 7.64
CA THR A 108 -9.70 13.17 8.59
C THR A 108 -9.88 13.67 10.02
N LEU A 109 -9.89 12.73 10.96
CA LEU A 109 -9.88 12.92 12.40
C LEU A 109 -8.50 12.54 12.94
N THR A 110 -8.03 13.26 13.96
CA THR A 110 -6.72 12.99 14.57
C THR A 110 -6.73 11.70 15.39
N ILE A 111 -5.54 11.15 15.67
CA ILE A 111 -5.38 10.07 16.66
C ILE A 111 -5.99 10.45 18.02
N GLY A 112 -5.89 11.72 18.42
CA GLY A 112 -6.48 12.22 19.66
C GLY A 112 -7.99 12.04 19.72
N PHE A 113 -8.70 12.29 18.61
CA PHE A 113 -10.14 12.05 18.50
C PHE A 113 -10.47 10.57 18.70
N TRP A 114 -9.77 9.67 17.99
CA TRP A 114 -10.02 8.23 18.09
C TRP A 114 -9.79 7.67 19.50
N LYS A 115 -8.79 8.20 20.22
CA LYS A 115 -8.53 7.83 21.61
C LYS A 115 -9.66 8.22 22.57
N THR A 116 -10.31 9.36 22.35
CA THR A 116 -11.36 9.87 23.26
C THR A 116 -12.75 9.34 22.95
N HIS A 117 -12.98 8.84 21.74
CA HIS A 117 -14.28 8.31 21.27
C HIS A 117 -14.27 6.76 21.16
N ALA A 118 -13.56 6.10 22.06
CA ALA A 118 -13.44 4.64 22.15
C ALA A 118 -14.32 4.03 23.27
N GLY A 119 -15.32 4.76 23.77
CA GLY A 119 -16.25 4.27 24.80
C GLY A 119 -15.72 4.27 26.25
N PHE A 120 -14.48 4.69 26.49
CA PHE A 120 -13.90 4.77 27.85
C PHE A 120 -14.10 6.13 28.55
N GLY A 121 -14.72 7.09 27.87
CA GLY A 121 -14.92 8.45 28.35
C GLY A 121 -16.38 8.87 28.27
N PRO A 122 -16.66 10.17 28.49
CA PRO A 122 -18.01 10.71 28.35
C PRO A 122 -18.47 10.86 26.89
N GLN A 123 -17.57 10.62 25.92
CA GLN A 123 -17.87 10.73 24.50
C GLN A 123 -18.44 9.43 23.96
N ASP A 124 -19.24 9.54 22.91
CA ASP A 124 -19.82 8.38 22.22
C ASP A 124 -18.74 7.44 21.68
N ASP A 125 -19.01 6.15 21.74
CA ASP A 125 -18.15 5.12 21.14
C ASP A 125 -18.41 5.04 19.63
N VAL A 126 -17.50 5.61 18.87
CA VAL A 126 -17.51 5.55 17.40
C VAL A 126 -16.40 4.65 16.86
N LEU A 127 -15.52 4.14 17.72
CA LEU A 127 -14.38 3.31 17.34
C LEU A 127 -14.77 1.84 17.31
N THR A 128 -15.43 1.32 18.35
CA THR A 128 -15.78 -0.12 18.45
C THR A 128 -16.57 -0.63 17.24
N PRO A 129 -17.55 0.11 16.67
CA PRO A 129 -18.27 -0.34 15.49
C PRO A 129 -17.41 -0.49 14.23
N LEU A 130 -16.19 0.08 14.20
CA LEU A 130 -15.28 0.02 13.06
C LEU A 130 -14.28 -1.15 13.16
N LEU A 131 -14.30 -1.89 14.27
CA LEU A 131 -13.45 -3.06 14.48
C LEU A 131 -14.13 -4.34 13.97
N PRO A 132 -13.37 -5.36 13.54
CA PRO A 132 -11.92 -5.49 13.59
C PRO A 132 -11.16 -4.79 12.45
N ILE A 133 -9.89 -4.45 12.69
CA ILE A 133 -8.98 -3.84 11.69
C ILE A 133 -7.64 -4.57 11.69
N TRP A 134 -7.16 -4.94 10.50
CA TRP A 134 -5.81 -5.50 10.32
C TRP A 134 -4.76 -4.40 10.11
N LEU A 135 -3.65 -4.49 10.85
CA LEU A 135 -2.42 -3.74 10.62
C LEU A 135 -1.40 -4.69 10.00
N GLY A 136 -1.17 -4.58 8.69
CA GLY A 136 -0.55 -5.65 7.91
C GLY A 136 -1.55 -6.33 6.98
N THR A 137 -1.05 -7.29 6.20
CA THR A 137 -1.88 -8.19 5.40
C THR A 137 -2.65 -9.14 6.32
N ALA A 138 -3.94 -9.37 6.07
CA ALA A 138 -4.73 -10.30 6.88
C ALA A 138 -4.05 -11.68 6.94
N ASN A 139 -3.89 -12.22 8.16
CA ASN A 139 -3.16 -13.47 8.43
C ASN A 139 -1.66 -13.47 8.10
N GLY A 140 -1.04 -12.30 7.91
CA GLY A 140 0.43 -12.22 7.83
C GLY A 140 1.09 -12.59 9.15
N ASP A 141 2.28 -13.19 9.10
CA ASP A 141 2.98 -13.75 10.28
C ASP A 141 3.21 -12.71 11.39
N LYS A 142 3.41 -11.44 11.00
CA LYS A 142 3.66 -10.31 11.90
C LYS A 142 2.48 -9.32 11.99
N SER A 143 1.40 -9.58 11.25
CA SER A 143 0.25 -8.70 11.19
C SER A 143 -0.51 -8.72 12.51
N VAL A 144 -1.11 -7.57 12.85
CA VAL A 144 -1.90 -7.42 14.08
C VAL A 144 -3.36 -7.20 13.72
N GLU A 145 -4.24 -8.10 14.17
CA GLU A 145 -5.68 -7.85 14.16
C GLU A 145 -6.08 -7.07 15.42
N VAL A 146 -6.64 -5.89 15.23
CA VAL A 146 -7.17 -5.04 16.29
C VAL A 146 -8.65 -5.35 16.43
N THR A 147 -9.03 -6.05 17.50
CA THR A 147 -10.38 -6.60 17.69
C THR A 147 -11.17 -5.91 18.79
N THR A 148 -10.51 -5.15 19.67
CA THR A 148 -11.13 -4.49 20.82
C THR A 148 -10.74 -3.01 20.91
N ALA A 149 -11.61 -2.20 21.51
CA ALA A 149 -11.35 -0.78 21.73
C ALA A 149 -10.14 -0.57 22.66
N GLU A 150 -9.97 -1.41 23.67
CA GLU A 150 -8.81 -1.37 24.56
C GLU A 150 -7.51 -1.57 23.79
N GLN A 151 -7.45 -2.58 22.92
CA GLN A 151 -6.29 -2.84 22.07
C GLN A 151 -6.04 -1.68 21.10
N ALA A 152 -7.08 -1.12 20.51
CA ALA A 152 -6.97 0.04 19.62
C ALA A 152 -6.37 1.24 20.35
N VAL A 153 -6.88 1.60 21.53
CA VAL A 153 -6.38 2.72 22.34
C VAL A 153 -4.94 2.48 22.79
N LEU A 154 -4.57 1.25 23.16
CA LEU A 154 -3.19 0.89 23.48
C LEU A 154 -2.24 1.15 22.30
N LEU A 155 -2.64 0.78 21.08
CA LEU A 155 -1.84 1.04 19.88
C LEU A 155 -1.79 2.53 19.53
N LEU A 156 -2.92 3.25 19.59
CA LEU A 156 -2.99 4.69 19.35
C LEU A 156 -2.15 5.51 20.34
N ASN A 157 -1.95 5.00 21.57
CA ASN A 157 -1.10 5.63 22.58
C ASN A 157 0.40 5.51 22.30
N LYS A 158 0.82 4.66 21.36
CA LYS A 158 2.23 4.46 21.01
C LYS A 158 2.82 5.54 20.11
N ASN A 159 2.03 6.52 19.66
CA ASN A 159 2.49 7.56 18.74
C ASN A 159 3.74 8.33 19.24
N ASP A 160 3.86 8.49 20.56
CA ASP A 160 4.95 9.22 21.20
C ASP A 160 6.20 8.36 21.46
N ASP A 161 6.18 7.07 21.11
CA ASP A 161 7.36 6.21 21.24
C ASP A 161 8.38 6.56 20.14
N ALA A 162 9.27 7.48 20.45
CA ALA A 162 10.31 7.96 19.54
C ALA A 162 11.37 6.90 19.21
N SER A 163 11.49 5.84 20.00
CA SER A 163 12.61 4.89 19.89
C SER A 163 12.33 3.71 18.95
N ASN A 164 11.06 3.47 18.58
CA ASN A 164 10.68 2.35 17.72
C ASN A 164 9.74 2.80 16.58
N GLY A 165 10.21 2.68 15.33
CA GLY A 165 9.45 3.09 14.14
C GLY A 165 8.15 2.30 13.95
N PHE A 166 8.09 1.02 14.32
CA PHE A 166 6.86 0.23 14.23
C PHE A 166 5.78 0.71 15.18
N ASN A 167 6.14 1.16 16.38
CA ASN A 167 5.18 1.69 17.34
C ASN A 167 4.48 2.95 16.81
N LYS A 168 5.23 3.82 16.10
CA LYS A 168 4.67 4.96 15.36
C LYS A 168 3.80 4.49 14.20
N LEU A 169 4.30 3.56 13.38
CA LEU A 169 3.57 3.05 12.23
C LEU A 169 2.24 2.41 12.63
N TYR A 170 2.19 1.61 13.71
CA TYR A 170 0.95 1.03 14.22
C TYR A 170 -0.06 2.10 14.61
N ALA A 171 0.35 3.11 15.38
CA ALA A 171 -0.53 4.18 15.82
C ALA A 171 -1.11 4.96 14.62
N GLN A 172 -0.22 5.34 13.69
CA GLN A 172 -0.59 6.17 12.55
C GLN A 172 -1.41 5.41 11.50
N LEU A 173 -1.04 4.17 11.18
CA LEU A 173 -1.81 3.32 10.27
C LEU A 173 -3.20 3.00 10.83
N LEU A 174 -3.31 2.72 12.14
CA LEU A 174 -4.60 2.47 12.77
C LEU A 174 -5.51 3.70 12.67
N GLY A 175 -5.00 4.90 12.99
CA GLY A 175 -5.74 6.15 12.81
C GLY A 175 -6.18 6.38 11.36
N THR A 176 -5.31 6.07 10.40
CA THR A 176 -5.63 6.19 8.97
C THR A 176 -6.73 5.20 8.56
N LYS A 177 -6.65 3.93 8.97
CA LYS A 177 -7.69 2.94 8.62
C LYS A 177 -9.04 3.29 9.27
N LEU A 178 -9.05 3.80 10.50
CA LEU A 178 -10.26 4.33 11.14
C LEU A 178 -10.87 5.51 10.35
N ASN A 179 -10.04 6.47 9.92
CA ASN A 179 -10.47 7.58 9.07
C ASN A 179 -11.17 7.08 7.79
N ILE A 180 -10.55 6.12 7.09
CA ILE A 180 -11.09 5.53 5.86
C ILE A 180 -12.43 4.84 6.13
N LEU A 181 -12.52 4.02 7.17
CA LEU A 181 -13.76 3.32 7.55
C LEU A 181 -14.87 4.29 7.97
N SER A 182 -14.52 5.47 8.48
CA SER A 182 -15.46 6.55 8.79
C SER A 182 -15.86 7.43 7.60
N GLY A 183 -15.36 7.12 6.40
CA GLY A 183 -15.74 7.76 5.14
C GLY A 183 -14.71 8.70 4.51
N SER A 184 -13.50 8.78 5.06
CA SER A 184 -12.43 9.61 4.48
C SER A 184 -11.85 9.01 3.20
N ILE A 185 -11.52 9.86 2.22
CA ILE A 185 -10.93 9.43 0.94
C ILE A 185 -9.44 9.10 1.11
N LYS A 186 -9.02 7.94 0.57
CA LYS A 186 -7.65 7.39 0.72
C LYS A 186 -6.69 7.69 -0.43
N GLN A 187 -7.11 8.40 -1.48
CA GLN A 187 -6.33 8.58 -2.72
C GLN A 187 -4.86 8.99 -2.45
N ALA A 188 -4.65 9.97 -1.57
CA ALA A 188 -3.33 10.52 -1.25
C ALA A 188 -2.36 9.53 -0.58
N ILE A 189 -2.87 8.46 0.03
CA ILE A 189 -2.07 7.50 0.82
C ILE A 189 -2.20 6.05 0.34
N SER A 190 -2.82 5.83 -0.83
CA SER A 190 -3.13 4.49 -1.33
C SER A 190 -1.88 3.60 -1.53
N THR A 191 -0.79 4.16 -2.06
CA THR A 191 0.49 3.46 -2.18
C THR A 191 1.08 3.12 -0.81
N TYR A 192 1.14 4.09 0.10
CA TYR A 192 1.71 3.89 1.44
C TYR A 192 0.94 2.85 2.26
N LEU A 193 -0.39 2.73 2.08
CA LEU A 193 -1.18 1.64 2.68
C LEU A 193 -0.68 0.27 2.26
N SER A 194 -0.48 0.06 0.95
CA SER A 194 0.00 -1.22 0.43
C SER A 194 1.42 -1.55 0.90
N GLU A 195 2.28 -0.54 0.97
CA GLU A 195 3.65 -0.67 1.47
C GLU A 195 3.66 -1.01 2.97
N ALA A 196 2.88 -0.30 3.78
CA ALA A 196 2.76 -0.58 5.20
C ALA A 196 2.18 -1.97 5.48
N ASP A 197 1.17 -2.40 4.71
CA ASP A 197 0.59 -3.74 4.85
C ASP A 197 1.59 -4.85 4.48
N THR A 198 2.51 -4.58 3.55
CA THR A 198 3.60 -5.49 3.17
C THR A 198 4.68 -5.55 4.26
N VAL A 199 5.10 -4.39 4.78
CA VAL A 199 6.09 -4.29 5.85
C VAL A 199 5.62 -4.98 7.12
N LEU A 200 4.38 -4.70 7.56
CA LEU A 200 3.80 -5.27 8.78
C LEU A 200 3.42 -6.74 8.65
N ALA A 201 3.38 -7.30 7.44
CA ALA A 201 3.26 -8.75 7.26
C ALA A 201 4.59 -9.48 7.50
N GLN A 202 5.73 -8.79 7.35
CA GLN A 202 7.07 -9.38 7.38
C GLN A 202 7.85 -9.05 8.67
N TYR A 203 7.63 -7.86 9.21
CA TYR A 203 8.38 -7.32 10.34
C TYR A 203 7.46 -6.74 11.42
N ASP A 204 7.92 -6.78 12.67
CA ASP A 204 7.24 -6.15 13.79
C ASP A 204 8.21 -5.33 14.68
N GLN A 205 7.66 -4.75 15.76
CA GLN A 205 8.40 -3.97 16.75
C GLN A 205 9.62 -4.69 17.38
N ASN A 206 9.64 -6.02 17.43
CA ASN A 206 10.74 -6.83 17.99
C ASN A 206 11.89 -6.95 17.00
N ASP A 207 11.62 -6.85 15.70
CA ASP A 207 12.64 -6.93 14.65
C ASP A 207 13.42 -5.60 14.53
N TRP A 208 12.89 -4.49 15.08
CA TRP A 208 13.41 -3.13 14.93
C TRP A 208 14.94 -2.98 15.08
N LEU A 209 15.52 -3.53 16.15
CA LEU A 209 16.95 -3.39 16.45
C LEU A 209 17.85 -4.20 15.50
N GLY A 210 17.28 -5.19 14.80
CA GLY A 210 18.00 -6.03 13.84
C GLY A 210 17.93 -5.54 12.40
N LEU A 211 17.08 -4.56 12.11
CA LEU A 211 16.95 -3.97 10.77
C LEU A 211 18.13 -3.03 10.47
N ASP A 212 18.51 -2.96 9.20
CA ASP A 212 19.44 -1.95 8.73
C ASP A 212 18.82 -0.54 8.79
N SER A 213 19.68 0.48 8.76
CA SER A 213 19.26 1.88 8.91
C SER A 213 18.31 2.36 7.81
N ASP A 214 18.44 1.84 6.60
CA ASP A 214 17.64 2.27 5.46
C ASP A 214 16.21 1.72 5.61
N THR A 215 16.09 0.45 6.00
CA THR A 215 14.79 -0.17 6.35
C THR A 215 14.13 0.54 7.53
N GLN A 216 14.88 0.86 8.58
CA GLN A 216 14.38 1.64 9.72
C GLN A 216 13.85 3.01 9.29
N GLN A 217 14.61 3.74 8.46
CA GLN A 217 14.22 5.06 7.97
C GLN A 217 12.99 5.00 7.06
N TYR A 218 12.85 3.93 6.28
CA TYR A 218 11.67 3.69 5.46
C TYR A 218 10.41 3.43 6.28
N ILE A 219 10.49 2.63 7.35
CA ILE A 219 9.36 2.42 8.28
C ILE A 219 8.93 3.75 8.93
N ILE A 220 9.91 4.58 9.31
CA ILE A 220 9.64 5.91 9.88
C ILE A 220 8.95 6.79 8.83
N SER A 221 9.40 6.80 7.58
CA SER A 221 8.79 7.64 6.54
C SER A 221 7.35 7.22 6.24
N LEU A 222 7.02 5.92 6.26
CA LEU A 222 5.63 5.45 6.18
C LEU A 222 4.78 6.02 7.32
N ALA A 223 5.27 5.97 8.55
CA ALA A 223 4.56 6.53 9.70
C ALA A 223 4.33 8.05 9.56
N GLU A 224 5.31 8.79 9.03
CA GLU A 224 5.19 10.23 8.76
C GLU A 224 4.13 10.54 7.69
N GLN A 225 4.00 9.73 6.63
CA GLN A 225 2.95 9.93 5.62
C GLN A 225 1.55 9.76 6.20
N PHE A 226 1.36 8.77 7.06
CA PHE A 226 0.09 8.58 7.76
C PHE A 226 -0.20 9.68 8.78
N ASP A 227 0.83 10.21 9.45
CA ASP A 227 0.69 11.37 10.33
C ASP A 227 0.20 12.61 9.57
N LEU A 228 0.81 12.94 8.42
CA LEU A 228 0.35 14.03 7.56
C LEU A 228 -1.11 13.85 7.15
N TYR A 229 -1.51 12.62 6.79
CA TYR A 229 -2.90 12.33 6.43
C TYR A 229 -3.87 12.48 7.62
N ASN A 230 -3.52 11.90 8.77
CA ASN A 230 -4.36 11.93 9.98
C ASN A 230 -4.54 13.36 10.54
N ASN A 231 -3.56 14.25 10.30
CA ASN A 231 -3.66 15.67 10.64
C ASN A 231 -4.33 16.52 9.53
N GLY A 232 -4.65 15.93 8.38
CA GLY A 232 -5.30 16.60 7.26
C GLY A 232 -4.36 17.48 6.42
N ASP A 233 -3.05 17.36 6.61
CA ASP A 233 -2.04 18.08 5.82
C ASP A 233 -1.95 17.56 4.38
N ILE A 234 -2.32 16.28 4.18
CA ILE A 234 -2.53 15.66 2.87
C ILE A 234 -3.89 14.95 2.83
N GLY A 235 -4.44 14.76 1.62
CA GLY A 235 -5.74 14.11 1.44
C GLY A 235 -6.91 15.09 1.58
N PRO A 236 -8.04 14.70 2.20
CA PRO A 236 -9.28 15.47 2.16
C PRO A 236 -9.33 16.66 3.14
N GLY A 237 -8.30 16.88 3.95
CA GLY A 237 -8.29 17.92 4.99
C GLY A 237 -8.87 17.45 6.32
N HIS A 238 -8.76 18.28 7.35
CA HIS A 238 -9.21 17.95 8.71
C HIS A 238 -10.70 18.26 8.93
N CYS A 239 -11.37 17.48 9.78
CA CYS A 239 -12.74 17.80 10.21
C CYS A 239 -12.76 18.95 11.25
N GLU A 240 -13.80 19.78 11.23
CA GLU A 240 -14.05 20.83 12.24
C GLU A 240 -14.79 20.31 13.47
#